data_AF-A0A7V9PJH7-F1
#
_entry.id   AF-A0A7V9PJH7-F1
#
_cell.length_a   1.000
_cell.length_b   1.000
_cell.length_c   1.000
_cell.angle_alpha   90.00
_cell.angle_beta   90.00
_cell.angle_gamma   90.00
#
_symmetry.space_group_name_H-M   'P 1'
#
loop_
_entity.id
_entity.type
_entity.pdbx_description
1 polymer ?
#
loop_
_entity_poly.entity_id
_entity_poly.type
_entity_poly.pdbx_seq_one_letter_code
_entity_poly.pdbx_strand_id
1 'polypeptide(L)'
;MLFTALLLTALAADPAPKAAAAPLKVVTSLTTYGAIAREIVGDKGTVTSIALGNEDPHFVQPKPSFVGLIRNADLFVTTGLDLELWVPPLIDRAGNRKVSEGGPGYVTAYTGIQLLEIPTSLSRSEGDIHADGNPHIHTDPLNAIIIARNILTGLNRVSPENSAYFTSHEQDFERRLLEATMGKELVGILTPATAFGLLKSDRLLDFLAANKYQGQPLMTKLGGWLKKGEVFRGKQIACYHKEWAYFNRRFKTSCVEYIEAKPGIPPTPGHVQDVIKLMRNRKIPLLFASNYFDRKQIQLVAARTGAKPVIVAEGTDGAPGVHTYFQLVDTWVNGLAAVFTGAR
;
A
#
# COMPACT_ATOMS: atom_id res chain seq x y z
N MET A 1 -69.77 -51.35 0.55
CA MET A 1 -68.65 -50.65 1.23
C MET A 1 -67.95 -49.79 0.19
N LEU A 2 -68.20 -48.48 0.17
CA LEU A 2 -67.48 -47.52 -0.68
C LEU A 2 -66.58 -46.68 0.23
N PHE A 3 -65.28 -46.71 0.00
CA PHE A 3 -64.30 -45.86 0.68
C PHE A 3 -64.02 -44.64 -0.20
N THR A 4 -64.37 -43.45 0.30
CA THR A 4 -64.06 -42.16 -0.32
C THR A 4 -62.68 -41.71 0.19
N ALA A 5 -61.67 -41.69 -0.67
CA ALA A 5 -60.34 -41.19 -0.33
C ALA A 5 -60.28 -39.67 -0.49
N LEU A 6 -60.00 -38.96 0.61
CA LEU A 6 -59.83 -37.50 0.64
C LEU A 6 -58.36 -37.18 0.37
N LEU A 7 -58.04 -36.62 -0.80
CA LEU A 7 -56.70 -36.09 -1.10
C LEU A 7 -56.51 -34.74 -0.40
N LEU A 8 -55.64 -34.69 0.62
CA LEU A 8 -55.13 -33.44 1.18
C LEU A 8 -53.98 -32.94 0.30
N THR A 9 -54.23 -31.91 -0.51
CA THR A 9 -53.18 -31.13 -1.17
C THR A 9 -52.52 -30.20 -0.15
N ALA A 10 -51.30 -30.53 0.28
CA ALA A 10 -50.47 -29.63 1.07
C ALA A 10 -50.03 -28.45 0.20
N LEU A 11 -50.53 -27.25 0.51
CA LEU A 11 -49.99 -26.00 -0.03
C LEU A 11 -48.56 -25.83 0.51
N ALA A 12 -47.55 -26.05 -0.34
CA ALA A 12 -46.19 -25.65 -0.04
C ALA A 12 -46.14 -24.11 -0.04
N ALA A 13 -45.92 -23.52 1.13
CA ALA A 13 -45.67 -22.09 1.24
C ALA A 13 -44.29 -21.78 0.63
N ASP A 14 -44.25 -20.95 -0.40
CA ASP A 14 -42.99 -20.46 -0.96
C ASP A 14 -42.19 -19.71 0.13
N PRO A 15 -40.89 -19.99 0.28
CA PRO A 15 -40.07 -19.27 1.25
C PRO A 15 -40.03 -17.79 0.88
N ALA A 16 -40.39 -16.93 1.83
CA ALA A 16 -40.33 -15.49 1.66
C ALA A 16 -38.91 -15.06 1.25
N PRO A 17 -38.76 -14.10 0.32
CA PRO A 17 -37.44 -13.64 -0.13
C PRO A 17 -36.64 -13.12 1.08
N LYS A 18 -35.47 -13.73 1.31
CA LYS A 18 -34.55 -13.33 2.37
C LYS A 18 -34.11 -11.89 2.09
N ALA A 19 -34.40 -10.97 3.01
CA ALA A 19 -34.01 -9.58 2.88
C ALA A 19 -32.49 -9.48 2.59
N ALA A 20 -32.12 -8.66 1.61
CA ALA A 20 -30.71 -8.44 1.27
C ALA A 20 -29.97 -7.89 2.50
N ALA A 21 -28.84 -8.50 2.83
CA ALA A 21 -28.01 -8.02 3.93
C ALA A 21 -27.57 -6.57 3.67
N ALA A 22 -27.52 -5.75 4.73
CA ALA A 22 -27.02 -4.39 4.62
C ALA A 22 -25.57 -4.40 4.11
N PRO A 23 -25.16 -3.45 3.24
CA PRO A 23 -23.81 -3.41 2.71
C PRO A 23 -22.79 -3.20 3.83
N LEU A 24 -21.69 -3.96 3.79
CA LEU A 24 -20.60 -3.88 4.76
C LEU A 24 -19.99 -2.48 4.77
N LYS A 25 -19.72 -1.93 5.95
CA LYS A 25 -19.06 -0.63 6.10
C LYS A 25 -17.58 -0.82 6.44
N VAL A 26 -16.73 -0.68 5.43
CA VAL A 26 -15.28 -0.71 5.59
C VAL A 26 -14.75 0.71 5.71
N VAL A 27 -14.02 0.96 6.80
CA VAL A 27 -13.29 2.21 7.02
C VAL A 27 -11.80 1.91 6.96
N THR A 28 -11.01 2.82 6.41
CA THR A 28 -9.54 2.71 6.42
C THR A 28 -8.90 3.99 6.95
N SER A 29 -7.74 3.89 7.60
CA SER A 29 -6.98 5.07 8.01
C SER A 29 -6.51 5.85 6.78
N LEU A 30 -5.86 5.16 5.83
CA LEU A 30 -5.27 5.74 4.61
C LEU A 30 -6.04 5.35 3.35
N THR A 31 -5.99 6.21 2.33
CA THR A 31 -6.67 5.99 1.03
C THR A 31 -6.12 4.77 0.29
N THR A 32 -4.82 4.47 0.40
CA THR A 32 -4.19 3.30 -0.21
C THR A 32 -4.83 1.99 0.26
N TYR A 33 -5.10 1.85 1.55
CA TYR A 33 -5.83 0.69 2.07
C TYR A 33 -7.28 0.69 1.61
N GLY A 34 -7.87 1.88 1.46
CA GLY A 34 -9.20 2.02 0.88
C GLY A 34 -9.24 1.49 -0.56
N ALA A 35 -8.27 1.85 -1.39
CA ALA A 35 -8.15 1.37 -2.76
C ALA A 35 -7.99 -0.16 -2.81
N ILE A 36 -7.11 -0.74 -1.98
CA ILE A 36 -6.94 -2.20 -1.90
C ILE A 36 -8.21 -2.89 -1.39
N ALA A 37 -8.87 -2.33 -0.37
CA ALA A 37 -10.11 -2.89 0.17
C ALA A 37 -11.25 -2.89 -0.86
N ARG A 38 -11.34 -1.87 -1.72
CA ARG A 38 -12.37 -1.80 -2.78
C ARG A 38 -12.24 -2.95 -3.79
N GLU A 39 -11.01 -3.36 -4.11
CA GLU A 39 -10.76 -4.49 -5.02
C GLU A 39 -11.37 -5.79 -4.47
N ILE A 40 -11.33 -5.97 -3.14
CA ILE A 40 -11.76 -7.20 -2.46
C ILE A 40 -13.25 -7.15 -2.11
N VAL A 41 -13.72 -6.02 -1.56
CA VAL A 41 -15.10 -5.85 -1.08
C VAL A 41 -16.11 -5.80 -2.23
N GLY A 42 -15.73 -5.18 -3.36
CA GLY A 42 -16.59 -5.02 -4.53
C GLY A 42 -18.00 -4.53 -4.18
N ASP A 43 -19.03 -5.23 -4.64
CA ASP A 43 -20.44 -4.83 -4.46
C ASP A 43 -21.03 -5.19 -3.07
N LYS A 44 -20.27 -5.88 -2.20
CA LYS A 44 -20.75 -6.32 -0.87
C LYS A 44 -20.65 -5.25 0.20
N GLY A 45 -20.05 -4.10 -0.11
CA GLY A 45 -19.85 -3.06 0.88
C GLY A 45 -19.42 -1.72 0.30
N THR A 46 -19.20 -0.79 1.22
CA THR A 46 -18.72 0.56 0.95
C THR A 46 -17.38 0.75 1.63
N VAL A 47 -16.49 1.54 1.02
CA VAL A 47 -15.14 1.79 1.54
C VAL A 47 -14.89 3.29 1.66
N THR A 48 -14.68 3.77 2.88
CA THR A 48 -14.38 5.16 3.20
C THR A 48 -13.03 5.28 3.91
N SER A 49 -12.18 6.21 3.47
CA SER A 49 -10.89 6.47 4.11
C SER A 49 -10.96 7.72 4.98
N ILE A 50 -10.22 7.74 6.09
CA ILE A 50 -10.18 8.88 7.01
C ILE A 50 -9.27 9.99 6.46
N ALA A 51 -8.01 9.65 6.17
CA ALA A 51 -7.04 10.57 5.59
C ALA A 51 -7.35 10.84 4.11
N LEU A 52 -6.93 12.01 3.62
CA LEU A 52 -6.88 12.32 2.20
C LEU A 52 -5.57 11.81 1.58
N GLY A 53 -5.57 11.54 0.28
CA GLY A 53 -4.41 10.97 -0.41
C GLY A 53 -3.17 11.87 -0.50
N ASN A 54 -3.35 13.17 -0.21
CA ASN A 54 -2.30 14.19 -0.20
C ASN A 54 -2.03 14.74 1.21
N GLU A 55 -2.49 14.06 2.25
CA GLU A 55 -2.13 14.37 3.65
C GLU A 55 -0.94 13.51 4.08
N ASP A 56 -0.15 14.05 5.00
CA ASP A 56 0.90 13.29 5.69
C ASP A 56 0.25 12.26 6.63
N PRO A 57 0.55 10.96 6.49
CA PRO A 57 -0.08 9.92 7.31
C PRO A 57 0.23 10.04 8.81
N HIS A 58 1.33 10.71 9.19
CA HIS A 58 1.66 10.98 10.59
C HIS A 58 0.76 12.06 11.19
N PHE A 59 0.28 13.00 10.35
CA PHE A 59 -0.40 14.22 10.79
C PHE A 59 -1.72 14.46 10.05
N VAL A 60 -2.74 13.67 10.40
CA VAL A 60 -4.10 13.91 9.92
C VAL A 60 -4.86 14.81 10.90
N GLN A 61 -5.40 15.92 10.39
CA GLN A 61 -6.17 16.86 11.20
C GLN A 61 -7.48 16.23 11.68
N PRO A 62 -7.71 16.11 13.00
CA PRO A 62 -8.87 15.40 13.54
C PRO A 62 -10.18 16.12 13.22
N LYS A 63 -11.21 15.35 12.82
CA LYS A 63 -12.56 15.86 12.54
C LYS A 63 -13.59 15.07 13.35
N PRO A 64 -14.64 15.72 13.91
CA PRO A 64 -15.70 15.00 14.63
C PRO A 64 -16.39 13.91 13.80
N SER A 65 -16.46 14.09 12.47
CA SER A 65 -17.02 13.10 11.54
C SER A 65 -16.26 11.77 11.54
N PHE A 66 -14.95 11.76 11.82
CA PHE A 66 -14.14 10.53 11.84
C PHE A 66 -14.59 9.56 12.92
N VAL A 67 -14.97 10.08 14.09
CA VAL A 67 -15.56 9.27 15.17
C VAL A 67 -16.85 8.60 14.70
N GLY A 68 -17.68 9.32 13.93
CA GLY A 68 -18.90 8.78 13.35
C GLY A 68 -18.66 7.67 12.34
N LEU A 69 -17.61 7.79 11.51
CA LEU A 69 -17.20 6.75 10.57
C LEU A 69 -16.80 5.46 11.31
N ILE A 70 -15.86 5.56 12.26
CA ILE A 70 -15.35 4.39 13.01
C ILE A 70 -16.46 3.77 13.87
N ARG A 71 -17.31 4.58 14.50
CA ARG A 71 -18.42 4.08 15.33
C ARG A 71 -19.38 3.16 14.56
N ASN A 72 -19.55 3.44 13.27
CA ASN A 72 -20.48 2.71 12.41
C ASN A 72 -19.79 1.68 11.51
N ALA A 73 -18.48 1.48 11.64
CA ALA A 73 -17.71 0.56 10.81
C ALA A 73 -17.93 -0.90 11.24
N ASP A 74 -17.95 -1.79 10.26
CA ASP A 74 -17.88 -3.24 10.46
C ASP A 74 -16.43 -3.73 10.39
N LEU A 75 -15.62 -3.09 9.53
CA LEU A 75 -14.18 -3.32 9.40
C LEU A 75 -13.43 -1.99 9.47
N PHE A 76 -12.32 -1.94 10.20
CA PHE A 76 -11.39 -0.82 10.21
C PHE A 76 -9.97 -1.30 9.95
N VAL A 77 -9.35 -0.74 8.91
CA VAL A 77 -7.98 -1.08 8.47
C VAL A 77 -7.03 0.07 8.83
N THR A 78 -5.98 -0.23 9.58
CA THR A 78 -4.91 0.72 9.96
C THR A 78 -3.55 0.24 9.49
N THR A 79 -2.55 1.12 9.43
CA THR A 79 -1.17 0.68 9.15
C THR A 79 -0.65 -0.16 10.30
N GLY A 80 -0.79 0.35 11.53
CA GLY A 80 -0.03 -0.08 12.70
C GLY A 80 1.33 0.61 12.78
N LEU A 81 2.26 0.06 13.56
CA LEU A 81 3.65 0.53 13.64
C LEU A 81 3.79 1.99 14.09
N ASP A 82 2.85 2.48 14.90
CA ASP A 82 2.81 3.86 15.37
C ASP A 82 2.77 4.92 14.26
N LEU A 83 2.30 4.58 13.04
CA LEU A 83 2.17 5.57 11.96
C LEU A 83 1.05 6.57 12.28
N GLU A 84 -0.16 6.05 12.45
CA GLU A 84 -1.34 6.89 12.64
C GLU A 84 -1.63 7.13 14.14
N LEU A 85 -0.73 7.83 14.84
CA LEU A 85 -0.89 8.15 16.28
C LEU A 85 -2.19 8.91 16.61
N TRP A 86 -2.83 9.48 15.59
CA TRP A 86 -4.14 10.14 15.67
C TRP A 86 -5.32 9.16 15.67
N VAL A 87 -5.12 7.87 15.34
CA VAL A 87 -6.19 6.85 15.28
C VAL A 87 -6.65 6.35 16.65
N PRO A 88 -5.76 5.95 17.59
CA PRO A 88 -6.19 5.45 18.91
C PRO A 88 -7.23 6.31 19.63
N PRO A 89 -7.06 7.65 19.78
CA PRO A 89 -8.07 8.47 20.45
C PRO A 89 -9.41 8.52 19.70
N LEU A 90 -9.41 8.33 18.37
CA LEU A 90 -10.64 8.24 17.59
C LEU A 90 -11.37 6.91 17.82
N ILE A 91 -10.64 5.79 17.92
CA ILE A 91 -11.19 4.47 18.27
C ILE A 91 -11.84 4.54 19.66
N ASP A 92 -11.12 5.08 20.65
CA ASP A 92 -11.60 5.20 22.03
C ASP A 92 -12.91 6.00 22.08
N ARG A 93 -12.96 7.13 21.38
CA ARG A 93 -14.15 7.99 21.33
C ARG A 93 -15.29 7.39 20.49
N ALA A 94 -14.97 6.59 19.48
CA ALA A 94 -15.97 5.90 18.67
C ALA A 94 -16.71 4.85 19.51
N GLY A 95 -16.01 4.17 20.41
CA GLY A 95 -16.57 3.18 21.34
C GLY A 95 -17.05 1.89 20.67
N ASN A 96 -16.63 1.64 19.43
CA ASN A 96 -17.05 0.47 18.67
C ASN A 96 -16.06 -0.69 18.87
N ARG A 97 -16.36 -1.56 19.85
CA ARG A 97 -15.53 -2.72 20.21
C ARG A 97 -15.25 -3.69 19.05
N LYS A 98 -16.07 -3.70 17.99
CA LYS A 98 -15.83 -4.57 16.83
C LYS A 98 -14.56 -4.18 16.08
N VAL A 99 -14.27 -2.88 16.02
CA VAL A 99 -13.17 -2.29 15.26
C VAL A 99 -12.13 -1.61 16.17
N SER A 100 -12.18 -1.89 17.48
CA SER A 100 -11.09 -1.63 18.41
C SER A 100 -10.03 -2.73 18.29
N GLU A 101 -8.81 -2.45 18.73
CA GLU A 101 -7.72 -3.42 18.73
C GLU A 101 -8.12 -4.75 19.38
N GLY A 102 -7.79 -5.87 18.71
CA GLY A 102 -8.23 -7.22 19.09
C GLY A 102 -9.67 -7.59 18.68
N GLY A 103 -10.47 -6.63 18.22
CA GLY A 103 -11.82 -6.87 17.71
C GLY A 103 -11.85 -7.64 16.38
N PRO A 104 -12.97 -8.32 16.06
CA PRO A 104 -13.09 -9.12 14.83
C PRO A 104 -13.00 -8.28 13.55
N GLY A 105 -13.33 -6.99 13.64
CA GLY A 105 -13.30 -6.03 12.54
C GLY A 105 -12.05 -5.14 12.52
N TYR A 106 -11.10 -5.31 13.43
CA TYR A 106 -9.85 -4.55 13.38
C TYR A 106 -8.78 -5.28 12.58
N VAL A 107 -8.15 -4.58 11.63
CA VAL A 107 -7.12 -5.12 10.73
C VAL A 107 -5.92 -4.19 10.75
N THR A 108 -4.74 -4.76 11.02
CA THR A 108 -3.47 -4.08 10.83
C THR A 108 -2.83 -4.51 9.51
N ALA A 109 -2.43 -3.54 8.70
CA ALA A 109 -1.88 -3.77 7.37
C ALA A 109 -0.50 -4.43 7.43
N TYR A 110 0.30 -4.16 8.48
CA TYR A 110 1.68 -4.63 8.60
C TYR A 110 1.85 -6.13 8.88
N THR A 111 0.80 -6.83 9.33
CA THR A 111 0.92 -8.23 9.77
C THR A 111 1.49 -9.12 8.67
N GLY A 112 2.63 -9.79 8.96
CA GLY A 112 3.30 -10.70 8.02
C GLY A 112 4.25 -10.04 7.01
N ILE A 113 4.44 -8.71 7.08
CA ILE A 113 5.43 -7.96 6.29
C ILE A 113 6.80 -8.03 6.97
N GLN A 114 7.86 -8.20 6.18
CA GLN A 114 9.23 -8.03 6.66
C GLN A 114 9.52 -6.54 6.81
N LEU A 115 9.54 -6.06 8.06
CA LEU A 115 9.77 -4.67 8.41
C LEU A 115 11.23 -4.27 8.20
N LEU A 116 11.43 -3.02 7.76
CA LEU A 116 12.73 -2.44 7.45
C LEU A 116 13.09 -1.33 8.44
N GLU A 117 14.38 -0.99 8.51
CA GLU A 117 14.90 0.14 9.32
C GLU A 117 14.46 0.11 10.80
N ILE A 118 14.39 -1.08 11.39
CA ILE A 118 14.11 -1.26 12.83
C ILE A 118 15.21 -0.51 13.63
N PRO A 119 14.85 0.53 14.41
CA PRO A 119 15.82 1.33 15.14
C PRO A 119 16.57 0.51 16.19
N THR A 120 17.87 0.77 16.34
CA THR A 120 18.69 0.18 17.41
C THR A 120 18.66 1.01 18.71
N SER A 121 18.08 2.20 18.67
CA SER A 121 17.93 3.11 19.81
C SER A 121 16.60 3.87 19.72
N LEU A 122 15.92 3.99 20.85
CA LEU A 122 14.65 4.70 20.99
C LEU A 122 14.88 6.00 21.79
N SER A 123 15.38 7.04 21.12
CA SER A 123 15.56 8.36 21.73
C SER A 123 14.57 9.36 21.14
N ARG A 124 13.81 10.04 22.00
CA ARG A 124 12.89 11.11 21.58
C ARG A 124 13.56 12.25 20.80
N SER A 125 14.89 12.38 20.88
CA SER A 125 15.66 13.34 20.06
C SER A 125 15.66 13.02 18.57
N GLU A 126 15.28 11.80 18.17
CA GLU A 126 15.32 11.32 16.79
C GLU A 126 14.01 11.56 16.01
N GLY A 127 13.05 12.25 16.61
CA GLY A 127 11.75 12.57 15.98
C GLY A 127 10.71 11.48 16.21
N ASP A 128 9.76 11.37 15.28
CA ASP A 128 8.71 10.35 15.29
C ASP A 128 9.30 8.98 14.93
N ILE A 129 9.93 8.34 15.92
CA ILE A 129 10.51 7.00 15.74
C ILE A 129 9.41 5.94 15.76
N HIS A 130 9.46 5.04 14.80
CA HIS A 130 8.66 3.82 14.77
C HIS A 130 9.48 2.66 15.34
N ALA A 131 9.18 2.26 16.58
CA ALA A 131 9.99 1.29 17.32
C ALA A 131 10.08 -0.07 16.64
N ASP A 132 9.00 -0.49 15.97
CA ASP A 132 8.90 -1.77 15.27
C ASP A 132 9.47 -1.72 13.84
N GLY A 133 9.93 -0.57 13.38
CA GLY A 133 10.48 -0.34 12.04
C GLY A 133 9.64 0.60 11.19
N ASN A 134 10.16 0.89 10.00
CA ASN A 134 9.60 1.88 9.08
C ASN A 134 8.15 1.54 8.70
N PRO A 135 7.20 2.47 8.87
CA PRO A 135 5.78 2.19 8.68
C PRO A 135 5.27 2.32 7.24
N HIS A 136 6.08 2.84 6.30
CA HIS A 136 5.67 3.15 4.93
C HIS A 136 5.61 1.90 4.04
N ILE A 137 4.97 0.85 4.57
CA ILE A 137 4.95 -0.52 4.06
C ILE A 137 4.29 -0.63 2.69
N HIS A 138 3.35 0.26 2.35
CA HIS A 138 2.62 0.22 1.08
C HIS A 138 3.47 0.68 -0.11
N THR A 139 4.69 1.18 0.11
CA THR A 139 5.57 1.62 -1.00
C THR A 139 6.28 0.46 -1.73
N ASP A 140 6.26 -0.77 -1.20
CA ASP A 140 6.60 -2.00 -1.96
C ASP A 140 5.33 -2.62 -2.54
N PRO A 141 5.18 -2.72 -3.88
CA PRO A 141 4.05 -3.37 -4.51
C PRO A 141 3.78 -4.79 -4.02
N LEU A 142 4.80 -5.56 -3.62
CA LEU A 142 4.58 -6.89 -3.06
C LEU A 142 3.82 -6.84 -1.73
N ASN A 143 4.06 -5.82 -0.91
CA ASN A 143 3.40 -5.69 0.39
C ASN A 143 1.89 -5.47 0.22
N ALA A 144 1.43 -4.88 -0.89
CA ALA A 144 -0.01 -4.74 -1.13
C ALA A 144 -0.75 -6.09 -1.28
N ILE A 145 -0.08 -7.18 -1.70
CA ILE A 145 -0.66 -8.53 -1.64
C ILE A 145 -0.82 -8.97 -0.17
N ILE A 146 0.18 -8.71 0.68
CA ILE A 146 0.10 -9.06 2.10
C ILE A 146 -1.01 -8.25 2.79
N ILE A 147 -1.09 -6.96 2.48
CA ILE A 147 -2.15 -6.07 2.97
C ILE A 147 -3.53 -6.56 2.50
N ALA A 148 -3.68 -6.95 1.23
CA ALA A 148 -4.91 -7.53 0.71
C ALA A 148 -5.33 -8.79 1.45
N ARG A 149 -4.38 -9.70 1.76
CA ARG A 149 -4.64 -10.91 2.57
C ARG A 149 -5.07 -10.58 4.00
N ASN A 150 -4.49 -9.54 4.61
CA ASN A 150 -4.90 -9.08 5.93
C ASN A 150 -6.32 -8.50 5.91
N ILE A 151 -6.67 -7.74 4.87
CA ILE A 151 -8.04 -7.24 4.65
C ILE A 151 -9.00 -8.40 4.42
N LEU A 152 -8.68 -9.37 3.56
CA LEU A 152 -9.46 -10.58 3.33
C LEU A 152 -9.74 -11.34 4.64
N THR A 153 -8.72 -11.50 5.48
CA THR A 153 -8.86 -12.15 6.80
C THR A 153 -9.84 -11.40 7.68
N GLY A 154 -9.78 -10.06 7.69
CA GLY A 154 -10.77 -9.22 8.35
C GLY A 154 -12.18 -9.38 7.80
N LEU A 155 -12.34 -9.31 6.48
CA LEU A 155 -13.62 -9.47 5.79
C LEU A 155 -14.28 -10.82 6.09
N ASN A 156 -13.51 -11.91 6.05
CA ASN A 156 -14.01 -13.25 6.35
C ASN A 156 -14.44 -13.41 7.82
N ARG A 157 -13.85 -12.63 8.76
CA ARG A 157 -14.28 -12.62 10.17
C ARG A 157 -15.62 -11.90 10.36
N VAL A 158 -15.85 -10.81 9.63
CA VAL A 158 -17.04 -9.95 9.82
C VAL A 158 -18.21 -10.27 8.90
N SER A 159 -17.95 -10.96 7.79
CA SER A 159 -18.95 -11.36 6.78
C SER A 159 -18.61 -12.74 6.18
N PRO A 160 -18.65 -13.80 7.01
CA PRO A 160 -18.26 -15.15 6.59
C PRO A 160 -19.11 -15.69 5.42
N GLU A 161 -20.36 -15.26 5.30
CA GLU A 161 -21.27 -15.62 4.21
C GLU A 161 -20.78 -15.17 2.82
N ASN A 162 -19.91 -14.16 2.75
CA ASN A 162 -19.33 -13.64 1.51
C ASN A 162 -17.88 -14.12 1.28
N SER A 163 -17.35 -15.03 2.10
CA SER A 163 -15.92 -15.40 2.08
C SER A 163 -15.43 -15.90 0.71
N ALA A 164 -16.24 -16.69 -0.01
CA ALA A 164 -15.86 -17.20 -1.33
C ALA A 164 -15.72 -16.06 -2.35
N TYR A 165 -16.61 -15.06 -2.28
CA TYR A 165 -16.56 -13.87 -3.12
C TYR A 165 -15.28 -13.07 -2.84
N PHE A 166 -15.03 -12.72 -1.56
CA PHE A 166 -13.83 -11.97 -1.18
C PHE A 166 -12.53 -12.70 -1.55
N THR A 167 -12.49 -14.02 -1.34
CA THR A 167 -11.32 -14.84 -1.68
C THR A 167 -11.03 -14.80 -3.19
N SER A 168 -12.06 -14.92 -4.03
CA SER A 168 -11.87 -14.86 -5.48
C SER A 168 -11.38 -13.49 -5.96
N HIS A 169 -11.87 -12.41 -5.34
CA HIS A 169 -11.46 -11.04 -5.66
C HIS A 169 -10.03 -10.74 -5.20
N GLU A 170 -9.63 -11.22 -4.01
CA GLU A 170 -8.25 -11.08 -3.54
C GLU A 170 -7.27 -11.84 -4.45
N GLN A 171 -7.63 -13.05 -4.89
CA GLN A 171 -6.79 -13.83 -5.82
C GLN A 171 -6.65 -13.17 -7.19
N ASP A 172 -7.72 -12.55 -7.70
CA ASP A 172 -7.67 -11.73 -8.92
C ASP A 172 -6.78 -10.50 -8.75
N PHE A 173 -6.93 -9.78 -7.62
CA PHE A 173 -6.07 -8.65 -7.28
C PHE A 173 -4.59 -9.06 -7.19
N GLU A 174 -4.26 -10.16 -6.49
CA GLU A 174 -2.90 -10.69 -6.39
C GLU A 174 -2.33 -10.99 -7.77
N ARG A 175 -3.09 -11.68 -8.63
CA ARG A 175 -2.65 -11.99 -10.00
C ARG A 175 -2.33 -10.71 -10.77
N ARG A 176 -3.25 -9.76 -10.82
CA ARG A 176 -3.05 -8.48 -11.54
C ARG A 176 -1.85 -7.72 -10.98
N LEU A 177 -1.64 -7.73 -9.68
CA LEU A 177 -0.51 -7.02 -9.06
C LEU A 177 0.83 -7.67 -9.40
N LEU A 178 0.89 -9.00 -9.42
CA LEU A 178 2.06 -9.72 -9.91
C LEU A 178 2.31 -9.43 -11.39
N GLU A 179 1.27 -9.43 -12.22
CA GLU A 179 1.38 -9.10 -13.64
C GLU A 179 1.88 -7.67 -13.87
N ALA A 180 1.37 -6.70 -13.10
CA ALA A 180 1.84 -5.32 -13.13
C ALA A 180 3.29 -5.20 -12.63
N THR A 181 3.70 -6.04 -11.69
CA THR A 181 5.06 -6.03 -11.11
C THR A 181 6.10 -6.62 -12.06
N MET A 182 5.84 -7.80 -12.64
CA MET A 182 6.85 -8.57 -13.38
C MET A 182 6.46 -8.99 -14.79
N GLY A 183 5.25 -8.64 -15.25
CA GLY A 183 4.73 -8.97 -16.57
C GLY A 183 3.88 -10.24 -16.60
N LYS A 184 2.84 -10.23 -17.46
CA LYS A 184 1.89 -11.34 -17.65
C LYS A 184 2.54 -12.66 -18.03
N GLU A 185 3.55 -12.61 -18.89
CA GLU A 185 4.24 -13.80 -19.38
C GLU A 185 4.92 -14.58 -18.25
N LEU A 186 5.64 -13.89 -17.36
CA LEU A 186 6.29 -14.54 -16.23
C LEU A 186 5.29 -15.10 -15.20
N VAL A 187 4.19 -14.39 -14.93
CA VAL A 187 3.15 -14.91 -14.03
C VAL A 187 2.52 -16.19 -14.59
N GLY A 188 2.32 -16.26 -15.91
CA GLY A 188 1.87 -17.47 -16.60
C GLY A 188 2.84 -18.64 -16.49
N ILE A 189 4.16 -18.37 -16.51
CA ILE A 189 5.20 -19.41 -16.39
C ILE A 189 5.38 -19.89 -14.94
N LEU A 190 5.39 -18.98 -13.97
CA LEU A 190 5.77 -19.30 -12.59
C LEU A 190 4.60 -19.70 -11.70
N THR A 191 3.36 -19.34 -12.08
CA THR A 191 2.18 -19.27 -11.19
C THR A 191 2.28 -18.16 -10.15
N PRO A 192 1.14 -17.63 -9.65
CA PRO A 192 1.14 -16.59 -8.61
C PRO A 192 1.92 -16.96 -7.34
N ALA A 193 1.76 -18.18 -6.83
CA ALA A 193 2.38 -18.62 -5.59
C ALA A 193 3.92 -18.61 -5.66
N THR A 194 4.49 -19.16 -6.74
CA THR A 194 5.95 -19.15 -6.94
C THR A 194 6.47 -17.73 -7.18
N ALA A 195 5.75 -16.93 -7.97
CA ALA A 195 6.12 -15.53 -8.23
C ALA A 195 6.16 -14.71 -6.93
N PHE A 196 5.13 -14.83 -6.10
CA PHE A 196 5.07 -14.21 -4.77
C PHE A 196 6.24 -14.68 -3.89
N GLY A 197 6.51 -15.98 -3.83
CA GLY A 197 7.61 -16.54 -3.03
C GLY A 197 9.01 -16.05 -3.45
N LEU A 198 9.24 -15.96 -4.76
CA LEU A 198 10.50 -15.44 -5.31
C LEU A 198 10.67 -13.93 -5.04
N LEU A 199 9.61 -13.15 -5.18
CA LEU A 199 9.61 -11.72 -4.85
C LEU A 199 9.79 -11.46 -3.35
N LYS A 200 9.13 -12.25 -2.49
CA LYS A 200 9.20 -12.13 -1.03
C LYS A 200 10.59 -12.48 -0.49
N SER A 201 11.27 -13.44 -1.10
CA SER A 201 12.62 -13.84 -0.72
C SER A 201 13.73 -13.05 -1.44
N ASP A 202 13.39 -12.03 -2.23
CA ASP A 202 14.33 -11.24 -3.03
C ASP A 202 15.18 -12.07 -4.04
N ARG A 203 14.73 -13.29 -4.37
CA ARG A 203 15.44 -14.22 -5.26
C ARG A 203 14.98 -14.18 -6.71
N LEU A 204 13.98 -13.36 -7.04
CA LEU A 204 13.40 -13.35 -8.39
C LEU A 204 14.45 -13.10 -9.48
N LEU A 205 15.26 -12.05 -9.37
CA LEU A 205 16.20 -11.70 -10.45
C LEU A 205 17.28 -12.76 -10.66
N ASP A 206 17.82 -13.30 -9.56
CA ASP A 206 18.81 -14.38 -9.60
C ASP A 206 18.20 -15.64 -10.24
N PHE A 207 16.96 -15.97 -9.87
CA PHE A 207 16.22 -17.07 -10.47
C PHE A 207 16.03 -16.86 -11.98
N LEU A 208 15.58 -15.68 -12.41
CA LEU A 208 15.37 -15.37 -13.84
C LEU A 208 16.68 -15.38 -14.64
N ALA A 209 17.80 -14.99 -14.03
CA ALA A 209 19.12 -15.00 -14.65
C ALA A 209 19.67 -16.43 -14.81
N ALA A 210 19.42 -17.30 -13.84
CA ALA A 210 19.92 -18.67 -13.84
C ALA A 210 19.10 -19.66 -14.68
N ASN A 211 17.86 -19.32 -15.03
CA ASN A 211 16.91 -20.25 -15.62
C ASN A 211 16.44 -19.86 -17.04
N LYS A 212 16.03 -20.88 -17.80
CA LYS A 212 15.48 -20.75 -19.15
C LYS A 212 14.09 -21.38 -19.23
N TYR A 213 13.26 -20.89 -20.16
CA TYR A 213 11.98 -21.48 -20.51
C TYR A 213 11.89 -21.59 -22.03
N GLN A 214 11.58 -22.79 -22.53
CA GLN A 214 11.55 -23.09 -23.98
C GLN A 214 12.83 -22.63 -24.71
N GLY A 215 13.99 -22.87 -24.10
CA GLY A 215 15.30 -22.51 -24.66
C GLY A 215 15.71 -21.03 -24.52
N GLN A 216 14.82 -20.14 -24.10
CA GLN A 216 15.10 -18.71 -23.94
C GLN A 216 15.37 -18.34 -22.46
N PRO A 217 16.29 -17.40 -22.16
CA PRO A 217 16.51 -16.93 -20.79
C PRO A 217 15.24 -16.31 -20.20
N LEU A 218 14.85 -16.72 -18.99
CA LEU A 218 13.65 -16.19 -18.33
C LEU A 218 13.72 -14.68 -18.09
N MET A 219 14.92 -14.13 -17.91
CA MET A 219 15.13 -12.68 -17.80
C MET A 219 14.57 -11.90 -18.99
N THR A 220 14.56 -12.48 -20.21
CA THR A 220 13.99 -11.81 -21.40
C THR A 220 12.47 -11.62 -21.32
N LYS A 221 11.81 -12.33 -20.39
CA LYS A 221 10.36 -12.29 -20.18
C LYS A 221 9.94 -11.29 -19.10
N LEU A 222 10.90 -10.66 -18.42
CA LEU A 222 10.62 -9.66 -17.39
C LEU A 222 9.90 -8.45 -18.00
N GLY A 223 8.70 -8.18 -17.48
CA GLY A 223 7.87 -7.04 -17.84
C GLY A 223 7.49 -6.20 -16.62
N GLY A 224 6.42 -5.41 -16.77
CA GLY A 224 5.84 -4.64 -15.68
C GLY A 224 6.78 -3.58 -15.07
N TRP A 225 6.52 -3.23 -13.82
CA TRP A 225 7.28 -2.24 -13.07
C TRP A 225 8.75 -2.64 -12.90
N LEU A 226 9.07 -3.91 -12.68
CA LEU A 226 10.44 -4.36 -12.51
C LEU A 226 11.28 -4.19 -13.77
N LYS A 227 10.68 -4.38 -14.95
CA LYS A 227 11.33 -4.09 -16.24
C LYS A 227 11.52 -2.59 -16.44
N LYS A 228 10.46 -1.80 -16.23
CA LYS A 228 10.54 -0.33 -16.30
C LYS A 228 11.61 0.22 -15.34
N GLY A 229 11.73 -0.37 -14.16
CA GLY A 229 12.66 0.04 -13.12
C GLY A 229 14.13 -0.32 -13.37
N GLU A 230 14.45 -1.09 -14.41
CA GLU A 230 15.85 -1.43 -14.73
C GLU A 230 16.72 -0.19 -14.93
N VAL A 231 16.16 0.89 -15.49
CA VAL A 231 16.91 2.12 -15.81
C VAL A 231 17.41 2.87 -14.58
N PHE A 232 16.76 2.67 -13.43
CA PHE A 232 17.16 3.27 -12.14
C PHE A 232 17.65 2.24 -11.11
N ARG A 233 17.74 0.97 -11.50
CA ARG A 233 18.29 -0.10 -10.67
C ARG A 233 19.77 0.15 -10.39
N GLY A 234 20.18 0.00 -9.14
CA GLY A 234 21.53 0.26 -8.66
C GLY A 234 21.92 1.75 -8.61
N LYS A 235 20.99 2.67 -8.91
CA LYS A 235 21.26 4.10 -8.86
C LYS A 235 21.12 4.64 -7.43
N GLN A 236 21.84 5.74 -7.19
CA GLN A 236 21.74 6.54 -5.99
C GLN A 236 20.83 7.74 -6.26
N ILE A 237 19.89 8.00 -5.36
CA ILE A 237 18.96 9.13 -5.38
C ILE A 237 19.01 9.87 -4.04
N ALA A 238 18.51 11.10 -3.98
CA ALA A 238 18.20 11.75 -2.71
C ALA A 238 16.71 11.64 -2.45
N CYS A 239 16.30 11.63 -1.19
CA CYS A 239 14.90 11.52 -0.80
C CYS A 239 14.52 12.65 0.16
N TYR A 240 13.25 13.01 0.24
CA TYR A 240 12.83 13.99 1.23
C TYR A 240 12.81 13.35 2.62
N HIS A 241 12.06 12.26 2.78
CA HIS A 241 11.92 11.51 4.03
C HIS A 241 12.17 10.01 3.82
N LYS A 242 12.23 9.22 4.89
CA LYS A 242 12.50 7.76 4.88
C LYS A 242 11.33 6.90 4.37
N GLU A 243 10.42 7.45 3.60
CA GLU A 243 9.17 6.78 3.18
C GLU A 243 9.40 5.67 2.15
N TRP A 244 10.51 5.78 1.42
CA TRP A 244 10.75 4.98 0.23
C TRP A 244 11.59 3.73 0.49
N ALA A 245 11.82 3.35 1.75
CA ALA A 245 12.67 2.21 2.11
C ALA A 245 12.21 0.89 1.44
N TYR A 246 10.90 0.63 1.44
CA TYR A 246 10.33 -0.59 0.85
C TYR A 246 10.36 -0.55 -0.68
N PHE A 247 10.02 0.59 -1.29
CA PHE A 247 10.23 0.83 -2.72
C PHE A 247 11.69 0.59 -3.14
N ASN A 248 12.64 1.17 -2.40
CA ASN A 248 14.07 1.06 -2.63
C ASN A 248 14.55 -0.39 -2.59
N ARG A 249 14.07 -1.19 -1.63
CA ARG A 249 14.37 -2.64 -1.55
C ARG A 249 13.87 -3.38 -2.79
N ARG A 250 12.65 -3.12 -3.25
CA ARG A 250 12.03 -3.80 -4.40
C ARG A 250 12.74 -3.47 -5.71
N PHE A 251 13.02 -2.19 -5.94
CA PHE A 251 13.60 -1.72 -7.19
C PHE A 251 15.13 -1.63 -7.17
N LYS A 252 15.76 -1.95 -6.03
CA LYS A 252 17.22 -1.92 -5.81
C LYS A 252 17.81 -0.54 -6.14
N THR A 253 17.15 0.53 -5.68
CA THR A 253 17.69 1.90 -5.67
C THR A 253 18.03 2.28 -4.22
N SER A 254 18.76 3.37 -3.99
CA SER A 254 19.10 3.81 -2.63
C SER A 254 19.02 5.33 -2.46
N CYS A 255 18.35 5.77 -1.39
CA CYS A 255 18.44 7.15 -0.90
C CYS A 255 19.81 7.33 -0.23
N VAL A 256 20.66 8.22 -0.75
CA VAL A 256 21.98 8.50 -0.16
C VAL A 256 21.92 9.47 1.00
N GLU A 257 20.87 10.29 1.06
CA GLU A 257 20.61 11.27 2.10
C GLU A 257 19.14 11.73 2.06
N TYR A 258 18.66 12.23 3.19
CA TYR A 258 17.30 12.73 3.39
C TYR A 258 17.29 14.24 3.66
N ILE A 259 16.38 14.98 3.02
CA ILE A 259 16.16 16.40 3.34
C ILE A 259 15.67 16.51 4.79
N GLU A 260 14.63 15.77 5.14
CA GLU A 260 14.16 15.57 6.50
C GLU A 260 14.83 14.32 7.08
N ALA A 261 15.93 14.53 7.82
CA ALA A 261 16.70 13.43 8.41
C ALA A 261 15.94 12.68 9.51
N LYS A 262 15.06 13.39 10.22
CA LYS A 262 14.33 12.92 11.41
C LYS A 262 12.83 13.10 11.18
N PRO A 263 12.03 12.02 11.28
CA PRO A 263 10.58 12.09 11.09
C PRO A 263 9.95 13.19 11.93
N GLY A 264 9.14 14.05 11.28
CA GLY A 264 8.37 15.10 11.95
C GLY A 264 9.21 16.29 12.46
N ILE A 265 10.52 16.31 12.21
CA ILE A 265 11.41 17.42 12.62
C ILE A 265 11.86 18.19 11.36
N PRO A 266 11.41 19.45 11.18
CA PRO A 266 11.86 20.28 10.07
C PRO A 266 13.38 20.38 9.99
N PRO A 267 13.97 20.25 8.79
CA PRO A 267 15.41 20.24 8.65
C PRO A 267 16.03 21.62 8.87
N THR A 268 17.20 21.65 9.51
CA THR A 268 17.92 22.92 9.71
C THR A 268 18.53 23.42 8.39
N PRO A 269 18.72 24.74 8.22
CA PRO A 269 19.39 25.28 7.04
C PRO A 269 20.79 24.69 6.81
N GLY A 270 21.54 24.44 7.88
CA GLY A 270 22.87 23.82 7.82
C GLY A 270 22.82 22.40 7.24
N HIS A 271 21.92 21.55 7.75
CA HIS A 271 21.69 20.21 7.22
C HIS A 271 21.34 20.25 5.73
N VAL A 272 20.40 21.11 5.33
CA VAL A 272 20.03 21.27 3.92
C VAL A 272 21.22 21.67 3.04
N GLN A 273 22.15 22.51 3.52
CA GLN A 273 23.38 22.81 2.77
C GLN A 273 24.27 21.58 2.60
N ASP A 274 24.38 20.73 3.60
CA ASP A 274 25.21 19.53 3.54
C ASP A 274 24.62 18.49 2.60
N VAL A 275 23.29 18.32 2.58
CA VAL A 275 22.59 17.53 1.55
C VAL A 275 22.90 18.06 0.15
N ILE A 276 22.81 19.38 -0.07
CA ILE A 276 23.11 20.00 -1.38
C ILE A 276 24.56 19.76 -1.80
N LYS A 277 25.53 19.91 -0.87
CA LYS A 277 26.95 19.62 -1.16
C LYS A 277 27.15 18.16 -1.53
N LEU A 278 26.55 17.23 -0.78
CA LEU A 278 26.63 15.80 -1.05
C LEU A 278 26.06 15.48 -2.43
N MET A 279 24.87 15.98 -2.74
CA MET A 279 24.21 15.76 -4.03
C MET A 279 25.06 16.29 -5.20
N ARG A 280 25.66 17.49 -5.07
CA ARG A 280 26.55 18.04 -6.10
C ARG A 280 27.82 17.21 -6.27
N ASN A 281 28.47 16.85 -5.16
CA ASN A 281 29.72 16.11 -5.17
C ASN A 281 29.55 14.71 -5.78
N ARG A 282 28.45 14.03 -5.44
CA ARG A 282 28.13 12.69 -5.96
C ARG A 282 27.33 12.71 -7.26
N LYS A 283 27.01 13.90 -7.79
CA LYS A 283 26.19 14.10 -9.00
C LYS A 283 24.87 13.32 -8.94
N ILE A 284 24.19 13.40 -7.79
CA ILE A 284 22.91 12.72 -7.57
C ILE A 284 21.85 13.34 -8.50
N PRO A 285 21.25 12.56 -9.41
CA PRO A 285 20.44 13.11 -10.51
C PRO A 285 18.98 13.37 -10.13
N LEU A 286 18.52 12.84 -8.99
CA LEU A 286 17.11 12.80 -8.62
C LEU A 286 16.91 13.14 -7.15
N LEU A 287 15.87 13.94 -6.86
CA LEU A 287 15.32 14.14 -5.52
C LEU A 287 13.88 13.62 -5.49
N PHE A 288 13.61 12.59 -4.68
CA PHE A 288 12.31 11.93 -4.59
C PHE A 288 11.54 12.40 -3.36
N ALA A 289 10.28 12.78 -3.53
CA ALA A 289 9.47 13.30 -2.44
C ALA A 289 7.99 12.99 -2.61
N SER A 290 7.31 12.82 -1.48
CA SER A 290 5.85 12.82 -1.40
C SER A 290 5.29 14.24 -1.58
N ASN A 291 4.08 14.34 -2.12
CA ASN A 291 3.46 15.61 -2.54
C ASN A 291 2.87 16.45 -1.41
N TYR A 292 2.87 15.94 -0.18
CA TYR A 292 2.46 16.68 1.02
C TYR A 292 3.58 17.51 1.65
N PHE A 293 4.85 17.29 1.25
CA PHE A 293 5.97 18.10 1.72
C PHE A 293 6.07 19.47 1.04
N ASP A 294 6.92 20.35 1.61
CA ASP A 294 7.16 21.69 1.06
C ASP A 294 7.79 21.62 -0.34
N ARG A 295 6.93 21.80 -1.33
CA ARG A 295 7.30 21.84 -2.75
C ARG A 295 8.35 22.90 -3.08
N LYS A 296 8.34 24.06 -2.41
CA LYS A 296 9.32 25.12 -2.65
C LYS A 296 10.70 24.68 -2.17
N GLN A 297 10.77 24.04 -1.01
CA GLN A 297 12.04 23.50 -0.50
C GLN A 297 12.61 22.42 -1.42
N ILE A 298 11.77 21.47 -1.86
CA ILE A 298 12.16 20.42 -2.82
C ILE A 298 12.72 21.05 -4.11
N GLN A 299 12.00 22.02 -4.67
CA GLN A 299 12.42 22.72 -5.90
C GLN A 299 13.71 23.50 -5.71
N LEU A 300 13.90 24.15 -4.54
CA LEU A 300 15.12 24.88 -4.21
C LEU A 300 16.34 23.94 -4.17
N VAL A 301 16.22 22.81 -3.46
CA VAL A 301 17.31 21.82 -3.37
C VAL A 301 17.62 21.24 -4.75
N ALA A 302 16.61 20.88 -5.51
CA ALA A 302 16.78 20.38 -6.88
C ALA A 302 17.50 21.40 -7.78
N ALA A 303 17.08 22.67 -7.76
CA ALA A 303 17.70 23.73 -8.55
C ALA A 303 19.17 23.98 -8.18
N ARG A 304 19.52 23.90 -6.89
CA ARG A 304 20.90 24.15 -6.42
C ARG A 304 21.86 22.97 -6.65
N THR A 305 21.32 21.79 -6.92
CA THR A 305 22.07 20.55 -7.16
C THR A 305 22.12 20.16 -8.63
N GLY A 306 21.17 20.63 -9.44
CA GLY A 306 20.96 20.16 -10.81
C GLY A 306 20.16 18.87 -10.91
N ALA A 307 19.69 18.33 -9.78
CA ALA A 307 18.84 17.15 -9.74
C ALA A 307 17.43 17.44 -10.29
N LYS A 308 16.75 16.41 -10.78
CA LYS A 308 15.32 16.46 -11.13
C LYS A 308 14.48 16.15 -9.90
N PRO A 309 13.53 17.03 -9.51
CA PRO A 309 12.58 16.70 -8.46
C PRO A 309 11.50 15.77 -9.04
N VAL A 310 11.28 14.63 -8.38
CA VAL A 310 10.14 13.75 -8.64
C VAL A 310 9.23 13.85 -7.42
N ILE A 311 8.08 14.51 -7.60
CA ILE A 311 7.10 14.76 -6.55
C ILE A 311 5.84 13.96 -6.89
N VAL A 312 5.51 12.98 -6.07
CA VAL A 312 4.42 12.02 -6.31
C VAL A 312 3.48 11.95 -5.11
N ALA A 313 2.24 11.52 -5.32
CA ALA A 313 1.38 11.17 -4.20
C ALA A 313 1.89 9.89 -3.53
N GLU A 314 1.80 9.81 -2.20
CA GLU A 314 2.06 8.57 -1.46
C GLU A 314 0.77 7.74 -1.26
N GLY A 315 -0.39 8.41 -1.27
CA GLY A 315 -1.72 7.80 -1.18
C GLY A 315 -2.52 7.90 -2.48
N THR A 316 -3.46 6.97 -2.69
CA THR A 316 -4.46 7.11 -3.77
C THR A 316 -5.33 8.33 -3.53
N ASP A 317 -5.90 8.90 -4.58
CA ASP A 317 -6.64 10.16 -4.60
C ASP A 317 -5.78 11.38 -4.18
N GLY A 318 -4.47 11.21 -4.01
CA GLY A 318 -3.53 12.29 -3.70
C GLY A 318 -3.06 13.08 -4.92
N ALA A 319 -3.34 12.61 -6.13
CA ALA A 319 -3.05 13.28 -7.38
C ALA A 319 -4.16 13.03 -8.42
N PRO A 320 -4.35 13.94 -9.40
CA PRO A 320 -5.35 13.76 -10.45
C PRO A 320 -5.19 12.43 -11.20
N GLY A 321 -6.27 11.66 -11.29
CA GLY A 321 -6.31 10.39 -12.03
C GLY A 321 -5.65 9.19 -11.32
N VAL A 322 -5.26 9.33 -10.04
CA VAL A 322 -4.61 8.26 -9.26
C VAL A 322 -5.59 7.64 -8.28
N HIS A 323 -6.53 6.83 -8.78
CA HIS A 323 -7.62 6.26 -7.97
C HIS A 323 -7.36 4.83 -7.50
N THR A 324 -6.49 4.09 -8.19
CA THR A 324 -6.13 2.72 -7.86
C THR A 324 -4.70 2.61 -7.35
N TYR A 325 -4.42 1.56 -6.58
CA TYR A 325 -3.06 1.27 -6.14
C TYR A 325 -2.09 1.06 -7.32
N PHE A 326 -2.58 0.49 -8.42
CA PHE A 326 -1.79 0.33 -9.65
C PHE A 326 -1.36 1.67 -10.24
N GLN A 327 -2.30 2.61 -10.37
CA GLN A 327 -2.01 3.96 -10.86
C GLN A 327 -1.03 4.69 -9.94
N LEU A 328 -1.16 4.49 -8.63
CA LEU A 328 -0.26 5.08 -7.64
C LEU A 328 1.19 4.60 -7.86
N VAL A 329 1.41 3.28 -7.93
CA VAL A 329 2.73 2.71 -8.20
C VAL A 329 3.27 3.12 -9.58
N ASP A 330 2.40 3.21 -10.59
CA ASP A 330 2.79 3.72 -11.91
C ASP A 330 3.38 5.13 -11.81
N THR A 331 2.82 6.02 -10.98
CA THR A 331 3.39 7.37 -10.83
C THR A 331 4.81 7.34 -10.28
N TRP A 332 5.09 6.45 -9.32
CA TRP A 332 6.41 6.32 -8.70
C TRP A 332 7.43 5.79 -9.70
N VAL A 333 7.10 4.66 -10.34
CA VAL A 333 8.01 3.98 -11.27
C VAL A 333 8.25 4.82 -12.52
N ASN A 334 7.20 5.40 -13.11
CA ASN A 334 7.34 6.25 -14.29
C ASN A 334 8.09 7.55 -13.96
N GLY A 335 7.83 8.16 -12.80
CA GLY A 335 8.51 9.37 -12.35
C GLY A 335 10.02 9.19 -12.23
N LEU A 336 10.47 8.09 -11.61
CA LEU A 336 11.89 7.76 -11.56
C LEU A 336 12.44 7.41 -12.95
N ALA A 337 11.75 6.54 -13.70
CA ALA A 337 12.23 6.10 -15.01
C ALA A 337 12.43 7.25 -16.00
N ALA A 338 11.57 8.27 -15.99
CA ALA A 338 11.69 9.45 -16.85
C ALA A 338 13.04 10.17 -16.68
N VAL A 339 13.51 10.31 -15.43
CA VAL A 339 14.78 10.98 -15.12
C VAL A 339 15.99 10.24 -15.70
N PHE A 340 15.97 8.90 -15.66
CA PHE A 340 17.11 8.08 -16.10
C PHE A 340 17.08 7.70 -17.58
N THR A 341 15.94 7.85 -18.26
CA THR A 341 15.80 7.64 -19.70
C THR A 341 15.95 8.93 -20.51
N GLY A 342 15.89 10.10 -19.85
CA GLY A 342 15.87 11.39 -20.53
C GLY A 342 14.54 11.70 -21.21
N ALA A 343 13.50 10.90 -20.98
CA ALA A 343 12.14 11.19 -21.41
C ALA A 343 11.61 12.41 -20.65
N ARG A 344 11.01 13.35 -21.38
CA ARG A 344 10.43 14.58 -20.83
C ARG A 344 9.04 14.36 -20.29
#